data_AF-A0A1L8DK13-F1
#
_entry.id   AF-A0A1L8DK13-F1
#
_cell.length_a   1.000
_cell.length_b   1.000
_cell.length_c   1.000
_cell.angle_alpha   90.00
_cell.angle_beta   90.00
_cell.angle_gamma   90.00
#
_symmetry.space_group_name_H-M   'P 1'
#
loop_
_entity.id
_entity.type
_entity.pdbx_description
1 polymer ?
#
loop_
_entity_poly.entity_id
_entity_poly.type
_entity_poly.pdbx_seq_one_letter_code
_entity_poly.pdbx_strand_id
1 'polypeptide(L)'
;CGGTMSTEDDTDLNYFFLNRTFESCALKYEDFIMPLTASYCNWTWDSVLCWPPTPAGTIIRQRCPFRHGLDPTRYAERRCSTKGEWIGRNGTSGVHSQTGWTNYTPCYTPEMRHIMNLLYLNGDTAKEKFNIAERTRILEIVGFSISLTALIVSLIIFWRFRSLRNIRTRIHKNLFVAMVIQVLIRLILYIDQALMRPNYGGGTIGRQGIDNTPFLCEACYVLLEYARTAMFMWMFIEGLYLHNMVTVTVFQVQFPFMSYVALGWGGPIFLTALWAAITATYQAHQQCWWGYNLTYYCWILEGPRFTVILLNFIFLLNIIRVLVVKLRQSHTSDIEQVRKAVRAAVVLLPLLGITNIISIAGAPLKESVLEFALWSYTTHFLTSFQGFFIALLYCFLNGEVRSAILKSFRVYVDFRGGWTQQQPRRQSFYSVAYTPAVPTVPVNCHGCT
;
A
#
# COMPACT_ATOMS: atom_id res chain seq x y z
N CYS A 1 -10.31 14.28 -55.93
CA CYS A 1 -11.61 14.28 -55.24
C CYS A 1 -11.48 13.42 -53.99
N GLY A 2 -11.19 14.06 -52.85
CA GLY A 2 -10.92 13.37 -51.60
C GLY A 2 -12.20 12.83 -50.97
N GLY A 3 -12.19 11.54 -50.62
CA GLY A 3 -13.18 10.94 -49.75
C GLY A 3 -12.66 10.99 -48.31
N THR A 4 -13.37 11.72 -47.45
CA THR A 4 -13.18 11.67 -46.01
C THR A 4 -13.98 10.50 -45.44
N MET A 5 -13.25 9.55 -44.87
CA MET A 5 -13.75 8.44 -44.07
C MET A 5 -14.00 8.97 -42.64
N SER A 6 -15.25 9.24 -42.27
CA SER A 6 -15.64 9.65 -40.92
C SER A 6 -16.01 8.43 -40.08
N THR A 7 -15.00 7.96 -39.35
CA THR A 7 -15.00 7.44 -37.96
C THR A 7 -16.32 6.96 -37.33
N GLU A 8 -16.43 5.63 -37.16
CA GLU A 8 -17.33 4.89 -36.24
C GLU A 8 -17.08 5.20 -34.74
N ASP A 9 -15.96 5.85 -34.41
CA ASP A 9 -15.53 6.16 -33.03
C ASP A 9 -16.32 7.31 -32.36
N ASP A 10 -16.91 8.24 -33.13
CA ASP A 10 -17.62 9.41 -32.59
C ASP A 10 -19.01 9.08 -32.02
N THR A 11 -19.58 7.95 -32.42
CA THR A 11 -20.91 7.50 -31.97
C THR A 11 -20.89 6.90 -30.56
N ASP A 12 -19.84 6.18 -30.18
CA ASP A 12 -19.74 5.55 -28.86
C ASP A 12 -19.39 6.55 -27.75
N LEU A 13 -18.58 7.58 -28.07
CA LEU A 13 -18.23 8.63 -27.11
C LEU A 13 -19.45 9.51 -26.78
N ASN A 14 -20.23 9.90 -27.80
CA ASN A 14 -21.46 10.68 -27.61
C ASN A 14 -22.54 9.89 -26.83
N TYR A 15 -22.65 8.57 -27.06
CA TYR A 15 -23.54 7.72 -26.27
C TYR A 15 -23.15 7.65 -24.79
N PHE A 16 -21.85 7.75 -24.50
CA PHE A 16 -21.30 7.74 -23.13
C PHE A 16 -21.58 9.03 -22.35
N PHE A 17 -21.52 10.20 -23.01
CA PHE A 17 -21.76 11.50 -22.36
C PHE A 17 -23.26 11.78 -22.11
N LEU A 18 -24.15 11.32 -23.00
CA LEU A 18 -25.59 11.63 -22.95
C LEU A 18 -26.41 10.86 -21.88
N ASN A 19 -25.81 9.91 -21.16
CA ASN A 19 -26.55 8.98 -20.29
C ASN A 19 -26.26 9.14 -18.77
N ARG A 20 -25.46 10.11 -18.35
CA ARG A 20 -24.95 10.18 -16.96
C ARG A 20 -25.79 11.00 -15.99
N THR A 21 -26.56 11.98 -16.47
CA THR A 21 -27.31 12.91 -15.61
C THR A 21 -28.82 12.84 -15.88
N PHE A 22 -29.60 13.19 -14.86
CA PHE A 22 -31.05 13.34 -14.99
C PHE A 22 -31.41 14.34 -16.11
N GLU A 23 -30.72 15.48 -16.17
CA GLU A 23 -30.95 16.54 -17.17
C GLU A 23 -30.75 16.04 -18.60
N SER A 24 -29.65 15.32 -18.85
CA SER A 24 -29.38 14.75 -20.18
C SER A 24 -30.41 13.68 -20.57
N CYS A 25 -30.88 12.90 -19.59
CA CYS A 25 -31.95 11.93 -19.80
C CYS A 25 -33.30 12.59 -20.13
N ALA A 26 -33.60 13.70 -19.44
CA ALA A 26 -34.82 14.48 -19.66
C ALA A 26 -34.83 15.11 -21.06
N LEU A 27 -33.74 15.79 -21.44
CA LEU A 27 -33.58 16.39 -22.77
C LEU A 27 -33.71 15.35 -23.90
N LYS A 28 -33.21 14.13 -23.68
CA LYS A 28 -33.27 13.05 -24.68
C LYS A 28 -34.70 12.59 -25.01
N TYR A 29 -35.63 12.71 -24.07
CA TYR A 29 -37.01 12.24 -24.24
C TYR A 29 -38.06 13.34 -24.04
N GLU A 30 -37.65 14.61 -24.08
CA GLU A 30 -38.54 15.77 -23.93
C GLU A 30 -39.59 15.81 -25.04
N ASP A 31 -39.17 15.55 -26.29
CA ASP A 31 -40.04 15.55 -27.47
C ASP A 31 -40.70 14.19 -27.78
N PHE A 32 -40.55 13.19 -26.90
CA PHE A 32 -41.11 11.87 -27.16
C PHE A 32 -42.62 11.86 -26.96
N ILE A 33 -43.37 11.66 -28.05
CA ILE A 33 -44.84 11.54 -28.02
C ILE A 33 -45.23 10.06 -27.92
N MET A 34 -45.91 9.70 -26.83
CA MET A 34 -46.47 8.35 -26.67
C MET A 34 -47.61 8.09 -27.68
N PRO A 35 -47.60 6.95 -28.40
CA PRO A 35 -48.70 6.56 -29.29
C PRO A 35 -50.03 6.39 -28.52
N LEU A 36 -51.13 6.97 -29.02
CA LEU A 36 -52.45 6.88 -28.36
C LEU A 36 -53.04 5.45 -28.31
N THR A 37 -52.57 4.53 -29.16
CA THR A 37 -53.13 3.17 -29.32
C THR A 37 -52.45 2.12 -28.44
N ALA A 38 -51.40 2.46 -27.71
CA ALA A 38 -50.64 1.53 -26.90
C ALA A 38 -50.25 2.13 -25.54
N SER A 39 -50.31 1.32 -24.49
CA SER A 39 -49.83 1.71 -23.17
C SER A 39 -48.30 1.62 -23.11
N TYR A 40 -47.66 2.61 -22.50
CA TYR A 40 -46.21 2.69 -22.33
C TYR A 40 -45.87 3.02 -20.89
N CYS A 41 -44.73 2.50 -20.44
CA CYS A 41 -44.03 3.06 -19.29
C CYS A 41 -43.24 4.30 -19.73
N ASN A 42 -43.36 5.39 -18.97
CA ASN A 42 -42.66 6.64 -19.27
C ASN A 42 -41.12 6.49 -19.11
N TRP A 43 -40.35 7.37 -19.74
CA TRP A 43 -38.91 7.42 -19.52
C TRP A 43 -38.60 7.73 -18.06
N THR A 44 -37.49 7.20 -17.55
CA THR A 44 -37.08 7.46 -16.16
C THR A 44 -35.56 7.36 -16.02
N TRP A 45 -35.01 8.10 -15.06
CA TRP A 45 -33.62 7.99 -14.65
C TRP A 45 -33.52 7.36 -13.26
N ASP A 46 -32.82 6.22 -13.14
CA ASP A 46 -32.77 5.44 -11.91
C ASP A 46 -31.52 5.74 -11.05
N SER A 47 -30.94 6.94 -11.19
CA SER A 47 -29.65 7.38 -10.66
C SER A 47 -28.40 6.70 -11.25
N VAL A 48 -28.58 5.73 -12.16
CA VAL A 48 -27.48 4.97 -12.75
C VAL A 48 -27.54 4.95 -14.28
N LEU A 49 -28.70 4.64 -14.85
CA LEU A 49 -29.01 4.55 -16.28
C LEU A 49 -30.27 5.37 -16.62
N CYS A 50 -30.30 5.90 -17.83
CA CYS A 50 -31.47 6.55 -18.41
C CYS A 50 -32.30 5.52 -19.19
N TRP A 51 -33.53 5.27 -18.75
CA TRP A 51 -34.43 4.29 -19.34
C TRP A 51 -35.39 4.94 -20.35
N PRO A 52 -35.44 4.46 -21.61
CA PRO A 52 -36.36 5.00 -22.61
C PRO A 52 -37.81 4.61 -22.30
N PRO A 53 -38.77 5.33 -22.90
CA PRO A 53 -40.16 4.91 -22.94
C PRO A 53 -40.28 3.50 -23.49
N THR A 54 -41.04 2.64 -22.81
CA THR A 54 -41.06 1.19 -23.09
C THR A 54 -42.50 0.69 -23.23
N PRO A 55 -42.85 -0.12 -24.25
CA PRO A 55 -44.20 -0.65 -24.42
C PRO A 55 -44.66 -1.50 -23.22
N ALA A 56 -45.94 -1.42 -22.88
CA ALA A 56 -46.53 -2.19 -21.80
C ALA A 56 -46.38 -3.71 -22.01
N GLY A 57 -46.14 -4.43 -20.91
CA GLY A 57 -45.96 -5.88 -20.92
C GLY A 57 -44.59 -6.35 -21.44
N THR A 58 -43.65 -5.43 -21.73
CA THR A 58 -42.32 -5.79 -22.24
C THR A 58 -41.21 -5.64 -21.18
N ILE A 59 -40.11 -6.35 -21.41
CA ILE A 59 -38.87 -6.26 -20.63
C ILE A 59 -37.84 -5.54 -21.46
N ILE A 60 -37.28 -4.46 -20.92
CA ILE A 60 -36.22 -3.70 -21.54
C ILE A 60 -34.87 -4.03 -20.91
N ARG A 61 -33.84 -4.06 -21.75
CA ARG A 61 -32.46 -4.36 -21.36
C ARG A 61 -31.55 -3.24 -21.83
N GLN A 62 -30.62 -2.84 -20.98
CA GLN A 62 -29.53 -1.92 -21.33
C GLN A 62 -28.20 -2.49 -20.85
N ARG A 63 -27.11 -2.16 -21.55
CA ARG A 63 -25.77 -2.58 -21.13
C ARG A 63 -25.47 -2.05 -19.74
N CYS A 64 -24.80 -2.87 -18.94
CA CYS A 64 -24.40 -2.47 -17.60
C CYS A 64 -23.46 -1.27 -17.67
N PRO A 65 -23.59 -0.31 -16.74
CA PRO A 65 -22.75 0.87 -16.74
C PRO A 65 -21.30 0.50 -16.46
N PHE A 66 -20.37 1.21 -17.09
CA PHE A 66 -18.95 1.06 -16.84
C PHE A 66 -18.59 1.66 -15.46
N ARG A 67 -18.68 0.84 -14.41
CA ARG A 67 -18.29 1.18 -13.03
C ARG A 67 -17.60 -0.01 -12.35
N HIS A 68 -16.83 0.29 -11.30
CA HIS A 68 -16.13 -0.70 -10.49
C HIS A 68 -17.04 -1.83 -9.98
N GLY A 69 -16.62 -3.08 -10.22
CA GLY A 69 -17.36 -4.28 -9.80
C GLY A 69 -18.53 -4.67 -10.71
N LEU A 70 -18.72 -3.99 -11.85
CA LEU A 70 -19.72 -4.33 -12.86
C LEU A 70 -19.07 -4.82 -14.16
N ASP A 71 -19.76 -5.74 -14.83
CA ASP A 71 -19.38 -6.32 -16.11
C ASP A 71 -20.16 -5.62 -17.25
N PRO A 72 -19.51 -4.75 -18.05
CA PRO A 72 -20.18 -3.97 -19.10
C PRO A 72 -20.66 -4.83 -20.28
N THR A 73 -20.23 -6.10 -20.38
CA THR A 73 -20.71 -7.03 -21.40
C THR A 73 -22.11 -7.57 -21.10
N ARG A 74 -22.58 -7.40 -19.86
CA ARG A 74 -23.88 -7.87 -19.39
C ARG A 74 -24.95 -6.79 -19.50
N TYR A 75 -26.18 -7.16 -19.18
CA TYR A 75 -27.35 -6.28 -19.28
C TYR A 75 -28.06 -6.14 -17.92
N ALA A 76 -28.44 -4.90 -17.61
CA ALA A 76 -29.43 -4.59 -16.60
C ALA A 76 -30.83 -4.74 -17.20
N GLU A 77 -31.80 -5.20 -16.39
CA GLU A 77 -33.15 -5.46 -16.87
C GLU A 77 -34.19 -4.66 -16.09
N ARG A 78 -35.22 -4.19 -16.79
CA ARG A 78 -36.37 -3.52 -16.19
C ARG A 78 -37.67 -3.97 -16.85
N ARG A 79 -38.76 -4.02 -16.09
CA ARG A 79 -40.03 -4.60 -16.56
C ARG A 79 -41.15 -3.57 -16.53
N CYS A 80 -41.87 -3.46 -17.64
CA CYS A 80 -43.06 -2.64 -17.78
C CYS A 80 -44.32 -3.49 -17.59
N SER A 81 -45.22 -3.06 -16.72
CA SER A 81 -46.52 -3.69 -16.49
C SER A 81 -47.42 -3.57 -17.73
N THR A 82 -48.42 -4.44 -17.86
CA THR A 82 -49.45 -4.34 -18.91
C THR A 82 -50.28 -3.06 -18.81
N LYS A 83 -50.30 -2.43 -17.63
CA LYS A 83 -50.96 -1.15 -17.38
C LYS A 83 -50.13 0.08 -17.77
N GLY A 84 -48.90 -0.09 -18.27
CA GLY A 84 -47.98 1.03 -18.56
C GLY A 84 -47.29 1.60 -17.32
N GLU A 85 -47.18 0.82 -16.25
CA GLU A 85 -46.50 1.21 -15.01
C GLU A 85 -45.21 0.43 -14.80
N TRP A 86 -44.15 1.08 -14.31
CA TRP A 86 -42.92 0.38 -13.96
C TRP A 86 -43.11 -0.56 -12.77
N ILE A 87 -42.64 -1.80 -12.89
CA ILE A 87 -42.77 -2.82 -11.85
C ILE A 87 -41.71 -2.60 -10.76
N GLY A 88 -42.13 -2.63 -9.49
CA GLY A 88 -41.27 -2.55 -8.32
C GLY A 88 -40.60 -3.87 -7.96
N ARG A 89 -39.69 -3.85 -6.97
CA ARG A 89 -38.85 -5.01 -6.58
C ARG A 89 -39.66 -6.25 -6.19
N ASN A 90 -40.81 -6.05 -5.54
CA ASN A 90 -41.68 -7.13 -5.06
C ASN A 90 -42.73 -7.54 -6.10
N GLY A 91 -42.60 -7.09 -7.36
CA GLY A 91 -43.57 -7.38 -8.42
C GLY A 91 -44.84 -6.53 -8.36
N THR A 92 -44.93 -5.58 -7.43
CA THR A 92 -46.08 -4.67 -7.32
C THR A 92 -45.91 -3.46 -8.24
N SER A 93 -47.02 -3.02 -8.87
CA SER A 93 -47.12 -1.74 -9.57
C SER A 93 -48.07 -0.83 -8.78
N GLY A 94 -47.74 0.46 -8.65
CA GLY A 94 -48.56 1.41 -7.89
C GLY A 94 -47.88 2.75 -7.60
N VAL A 95 -48.63 3.66 -6.96
CA VAL A 95 -48.29 5.08 -6.74
C VAL A 95 -46.95 5.31 -6.02
N HIS A 96 -46.46 4.35 -5.23
CA HIS A 96 -45.16 4.41 -4.55
C HIS A 96 -43.96 3.88 -5.38
N SER A 97 -44.20 3.40 -6.61
CA SER A 97 -43.19 2.77 -7.48
C SER A 97 -43.06 3.48 -8.84
N GLN A 98 -43.31 4.79 -8.91
CA GLN A 98 -43.25 5.56 -10.17
C GLN A 98 -41.89 5.43 -10.89
N THR A 99 -40.80 5.25 -10.13
CA THR A 99 -39.44 5.05 -10.66
C THR A 99 -39.08 3.58 -10.92
N GLY A 100 -39.96 2.62 -10.63
CA GLY A 100 -39.73 1.19 -10.86
C GLY A 100 -38.55 0.58 -10.10
N TRP A 101 -38.28 -0.70 -10.36
CA TRP A 101 -37.06 -1.38 -9.91
C TRP A 101 -36.27 -1.95 -11.08
N THR A 102 -34.97 -1.67 -11.09
CA THR A 102 -34.01 -2.21 -12.06
C THR A 102 -33.25 -3.38 -11.46
N ASN A 103 -33.17 -4.49 -12.20
CA ASN A 103 -32.37 -5.64 -11.83
C ASN A 103 -30.92 -5.50 -12.31
N TYR A 104 -30.04 -5.03 -11.42
CA TYR A 104 -28.59 -4.97 -11.65
C TYR A 104 -27.83 -6.24 -11.23
N THR A 105 -28.51 -7.26 -10.68
CA THR A 105 -27.87 -8.51 -10.22
C THR A 105 -27.01 -9.20 -11.29
N PRO A 106 -27.44 -9.23 -12.58
CA PRO A 106 -26.62 -9.80 -13.65
C PRO A 106 -25.33 -9.00 -13.88
N CYS A 107 -25.35 -7.68 -13.66
CA CYS A 107 -24.24 -6.78 -13.91
C CYS A 107 -23.04 -6.99 -12.99
N TYR A 108 -23.21 -7.55 -11.79
CA TYR A 108 -22.08 -7.79 -10.91
C TYR A 108 -21.13 -8.85 -11.47
N THR A 109 -19.82 -8.62 -11.33
CA THR A 109 -18.82 -9.65 -11.62
C THR A 109 -19.05 -10.88 -10.74
N PRO A 110 -18.70 -12.10 -11.18
CA PRO A 110 -18.88 -13.31 -10.38
C PRO A 110 -18.23 -13.21 -8.99
N GLU A 111 -17.09 -12.53 -8.89
CA GLU A 111 -16.39 -12.28 -7.62
C GLU A 111 -17.17 -11.33 -6.70
N MET A 112 -17.68 -10.23 -7.24
CA MET A 112 -18.46 -9.25 -6.47
C MET A 112 -19.78 -9.87 -5.98
N ARG A 113 -20.43 -10.69 -6.82
CA ARG A 113 -21.63 -11.44 -6.45
C ARG A 113 -21.35 -12.41 -5.31
N HIS A 114 -20.20 -13.09 -5.32
CA HIS A 114 -19.81 -13.99 -4.24
C HIS A 114 -19.66 -13.25 -2.90
N ILE A 115 -18.96 -12.11 -2.90
CA ILE A 115 -18.79 -11.29 -1.70
C ILE A 115 -20.13 -10.71 -1.22
N MET A 116 -20.96 -10.19 -2.14
CA MET A 116 -22.30 -9.69 -1.78
C MET A 116 -23.13 -10.79 -1.13
N ASN A 117 -23.15 -12.00 -1.70
CA ASN A 117 -23.86 -13.12 -1.09
C ASN A 117 -23.34 -13.40 0.32
N LEU A 118 -22.02 -13.48 0.52
CA LEU A 118 -21.43 -13.69 1.85
C LEU A 118 -21.77 -12.59 2.86
N LEU A 119 -21.83 -11.33 2.42
CA LEU A 119 -22.18 -10.19 3.27
C LEU A 119 -23.66 -10.17 3.66
N TYR A 120 -24.55 -10.57 2.75
CA TYR A 120 -26.00 -10.54 2.94
C TYR A 120 -26.59 -11.85 3.49
N LEU A 121 -25.80 -12.92 3.67
CA LEU A 121 -26.24 -14.18 4.28
C LEU A 121 -26.95 -13.98 5.64
N ASN A 122 -26.57 -12.95 6.40
CA ASN A 122 -27.12 -12.66 7.73
C ASN A 122 -28.01 -11.41 7.77
N GLY A 123 -28.66 -11.05 6.65
CA GLY A 123 -29.81 -10.13 6.53
C GLY A 123 -29.58 -8.66 6.90
N ASP A 124 -29.18 -8.39 8.15
CA ASP A 124 -29.15 -7.06 8.77
C ASP A 124 -27.74 -6.58 9.13
N THR A 125 -26.74 -7.46 9.11
CA THR A 125 -25.36 -7.14 9.53
C THR A 125 -24.49 -6.52 8.44
N ALA A 126 -24.97 -6.49 7.19
CA ALA A 126 -24.21 -5.96 6.05
C ALA A 126 -23.86 -4.47 6.22
N LYS A 127 -24.81 -3.66 6.75
CA LYS A 127 -24.62 -2.22 6.98
C LYS A 127 -23.49 -1.94 7.99
N GLU A 128 -23.42 -2.73 9.06
CA GLU A 128 -22.35 -2.63 10.06
C GLU A 128 -20.99 -3.03 9.47
N LYS A 129 -20.94 -4.11 8.68
CA LYS A 129 -19.71 -4.54 7.97
C LYS A 129 -19.21 -3.45 7.01
N PHE A 130 -20.10 -2.74 6.30
CA PHE A 130 -19.72 -1.59 5.46
C PHE A 130 -19.18 -0.40 6.26
N ASN A 131 -19.81 -0.06 7.39
CA ASN A 131 -19.34 1.01 8.27
C ASN A 131 -17.94 0.70 8.84
N ILE A 132 -17.70 -0.56 9.21
CA ILE A 132 -16.37 -1.03 9.65
C ILE A 132 -15.34 -0.88 8.53
N ALA A 133 -15.67 -1.28 7.30
CA ALA A 133 -14.77 -1.14 6.14
C ALA A 133 -14.42 0.34 5.85
N GLU A 134 -15.36 1.25 6.02
CA GLU A 134 -15.13 2.69 5.85
C GLU A 134 -14.22 3.27 6.94
N ARG A 135 -14.47 2.90 8.21
CA ARG A 135 -13.62 3.34 9.33
C ARG A 135 -12.20 2.81 9.23
N THR A 136 -12.05 1.53 8.86
CA THR A 136 -10.73 0.91 8.66
C THR A 136 -9.98 1.59 7.52
N ARG A 137 -10.66 2.00 6.45
CA ARG A 137 -10.05 2.77 5.35
C ARG A 137 -9.46 4.11 5.81
N ILE A 138 -10.17 4.86 6.64
CA ILE A 138 -9.66 6.13 7.21
C ILE A 138 -8.42 5.85 8.07
N LEU A 139 -8.46 4.81 8.90
CA LEU A 139 -7.34 4.38 9.72
C LEU A 139 -6.11 4.03 8.87
N GLU A 140 -6.29 3.34 7.74
CA GLU A 140 -5.19 3.03 6.82
C GLU A 140 -4.54 4.30 6.24
N ILE A 141 -5.34 5.26 5.78
CA ILE A 141 -4.83 6.52 5.21
C ILE A 141 -3.98 7.28 6.24
N VAL A 142 -4.46 7.36 7.48
CA VAL A 142 -3.72 8.00 8.58
C VAL A 142 -2.43 7.24 8.89
N GLY A 143 -2.50 5.90 9.01
CA GLY A 143 -1.34 5.06 9.30
C GLY A 143 -0.26 5.15 8.22
N PHE A 144 -0.65 5.08 6.95
CA PHE A 144 0.27 5.23 5.82
C PHE A 144 0.94 6.62 5.78
N SER A 145 0.22 7.69 6.13
CA SER A 145 0.77 9.04 6.18
C SER A 145 1.85 9.20 7.26
N ILE A 146 1.60 8.64 8.45
CA ILE A 146 2.57 8.61 9.56
C ILE A 146 3.80 7.77 9.18
N SER A 147 3.56 6.58 8.63
CA SER A 147 4.61 5.68 8.16
C SER A 147 5.50 6.32 7.10
N LEU A 148 4.89 6.97 6.10
CA LEU A 148 5.61 7.67 5.03
C LEU A 148 6.54 8.75 5.58
N THR A 149 6.04 9.58 6.50
CA THR A 149 6.81 10.64 7.14
C THR A 149 8.01 10.07 7.90
N ALA A 150 7.80 9.02 8.68
CA ALA A 150 8.86 8.36 9.44
C ALA A 150 9.94 7.74 8.53
N LEU A 151 9.53 7.10 7.42
CA LEU A 151 10.44 6.49 6.45
C LEU A 151 11.28 7.53 5.70
N ILE A 152 10.67 8.64 5.26
CA ILE A 152 11.39 9.73 4.59
C ILE A 152 12.44 10.34 5.52
N VAL A 153 12.07 10.67 6.76
CA VAL A 153 13.00 11.22 7.76
C VAL A 153 14.16 10.25 8.01
N SER A 154 13.87 8.96 8.11
CA SER A 154 14.90 7.93 8.32
C SER A 154 15.86 7.79 7.13
N LEU A 155 15.34 7.84 5.90
CA LEU A 155 16.17 7.83 4.68
C LEU A 155 17.10 9.06 4.62
N ILE A 156 16.59 10.25 4.95
CA ILE A 156 17.37 11.49 5.01
C ILE A 156 18.53 11.34 6.02
N ILE A 157 18.25 10.83 7.23
CA ILE A 157 19.26 10.55 8.25
C ILE A 157 20.34 9.61 7.69
N PHE A 158 19.94 8.47 7.13
CA PHE A 158 20.89 7.49 6.64
C PHE A 158 21.69 7.96 5.41
N TRP A 159 21.18 8.89 4.61
CA TRP A 159 21.93 9.52 3.52
C TRP A 159 22.87 10.61 4.00
N ARG A 160 22.50 11.39 5.03
CA ARG A 160 23.32 12.48 5.58
C ARG A 160 24.57 11.98 6.30
N PHE A 161 24.45 10.90 7.09
CA PHE A 161 25.55 10.42 7.92
C PHE A 161 26.39 9.35 7.20
N ARG A 162 27.53 9.78 6.65
CA ARG A 162 28.51 8.87 6.01
C ARG A 162 29.04 7.80 6.97
N SER A 163 29.12 8.10 8.27
CA SER A 163 29.60 7.15 9.30
C SER A 163 28.74 5.90 9.43
N LEU A 164 27.48 5.95 8.99
CA LEU A 164 26.55 4.83 9.05
C LEU A 164 26.58 3.98 7.77
N ARG A 165 27.50 4.21 6.82
CA ARG A 165 27.52 3.55 5.50
C ARG A 165 28.16 2.15 5.56
N ASN A 166 27.40 1.19 6.08
CA ASN A 166 27.77 -0.23 6.17
C ASN A 166 26.90 -1.08 5.24
N ILE A 167 27.29 -2.34 4.99
CA ILE A 167 26.51 -3.26 4.16
C ILE A 167 25.07 -3.45 4.69
N ARG A 168 24.92 -3.60 6.01
CA ARG A 168 23.62 -3.73 6.69
C ARG A 168 22.72 -2.52 6.44
N THR A 169 23.24 -1.31 6.59
CA THR A 169 22.45 -0.08 6.38
C THR A 169 22.15 0.17 4.91
N ARG A 170 22.94 -0.34 3.96
CA ARG A 170 22.58 -0.36 2.53
C ARG A 170 21.37 -1.26 2.27
N ILE A 171 21.29 -2.42 2.91
CA ILE A 171 20.11 -3.31 2.81
C ILE A 171 18.88 -2.60 3.38
N HIS A 172 18.97 -2.04 4.60
CA HIS A 172 17.86 -1.28 5.20
C HIS A 172 17.40 -0.09 4.35
N LYS A 173 18.34 0.65 3.71
CA LYS A 173 17.99 1.74 2.78
C LYS A 173 17.14 1.25 1.61
N ASN A 174 17.51 0.13 1.00
CA ASN A 174 16.73 -0.42 -0.13
C ASN A 174 15.35 -0.90 0.32
N LEU A 175 15.25 -1.54 1.50
CA LEU A 175 13.96 -1.89 2.10
C LEU A 175 13.08 -0.64 2.33
N PHE A 176 13.66 0.43 2.86
CA PHE A 176 12.94 1.68 3.14
C PHE A 176 12.49 2.36 1.85
N VAL A 177 13.33 2.36 0.80
CA VAL A 177 12.95 2.87 -0.52
C VAL A 177 11.79 2.07 -1.10
N ALA A 178 11.84 0.73 -1.04
CA ALA A 178 10.73 -0.11 -1.51
C ALA A 178 9.42 0.17 -0.75
N MET A 179 9.50 0.34 0.58
CA MET A 179 8.35 0.72 1.42
C MET A 179 7.81 2.11 1.09
N VAL A 180 8.67 3.11 0.87
CA VAL A 180 8.25 4.46 0.48
C VAL A 180 7.51 4.42 -0.85
N ILE A 181 8.05 3.73 -1.86
CA ILE A 181 7.39 3.60 -3.18
C ILE A 181 6.01 2.92 -3.00
N GLN A 182 5.94 1.81 -2.27
CA GLN A 182 4.71 1.08 -2.03
C GLN A 182 3.65 1.90 -1.29
N VAL A 183 4.04 2.60 -0.22
CA VAL A 183 3.14 3.45 0.57
C VAL A 183 2.67 4.66 -0.23
N LEU A 184 3.56 5.31 -0.99
CA LEU A 184 3.21 6.46 -1.84
C LEU A 184 2.15 6.08 -2.89
N ILE A 185 2.38 5.01 -3.65
CA ILE A 185 1.44 4.57 -4.69
C ILE A 185 0.11 4.18 -4.07
N ARG A 186 0.13 3.43 -2.96
CA ARG A 186 -1.09 3.04 -2.26
C ARG A 186 -1.87 4.26 -1.77
N LEU A 187 -1.19 5.26 -1.19
CA LEU A 187 -1.82 6.49 -0.72
C LEU A 187 -2.43 7.30 -1.87
N ILE A 188 -1.73 7.40 -3.01
CA ILE A 188 -2.24 8.06 -4.22
C ILE A 188 -3.53 7.39 -4.70
N LEU A 189 -3.53 6.06 -4.86
CA LEU A 189 -4.72 5.29 -5.24
C LEU A 189 -5.85 5.42 -4.21
N TYR A 190 -5.51 5.53 -2.93
CA TYR A 190 -6.50 5.62 -1.87
C TYR A 190 -7.18 6.99 -1.82
N ILE A 191 -6.41 8.07 -2.02
CA ILE A 191 -6.90 9.44 -2.10
C ILE A 191 -7.75 9.62 -3.36
N ASP A 192 -7.31 9.09 -4.50
CA ASP A 192 -8.09 9.08 -5.75
C ASP A 192 -9.45 8.40 -5.52
N GLN A 193 -9.47 7.18 -4.98
CA GLN A 193 -10.73 6.49 -4.64
C GLN A 193 -11.61 7.27 -3.64
N ALA A 194 -11.02 8.01 -2.69
CA ALA A 194 -11.77 8.81 -1.72
C ALA A 194 -12.38 10.08 -2.34
N LEU A 195 -11.65 10.75 -3.24
CA LEU A 195 -12.11 11.94 -3.97
C LEU A 195 -13.19 11.60 -5.01
N MET A 196 -13.17 10.38 -5.54
CA MET A 196 -14.06 9.92 -6.62
C MET A 196 -15.35 9.29 -6.07
N ARG A 197 -15.48 9.15 -4.74
CA ARG A 197 -16.73 8.71 -4.12
C ARG A 197 -17.79 9.77 -4.39
N PRO A 198 -18.89 9.46 -5.11
CA PRO A 198 -19.91 10.44 -5.41
C PRO A 198 -20.52 10.93 -4.09
N ASN A 199 -20.33 12.22 -3.77
CA ASN A 199 -21.17 12.88 -2.79
C ASN A 199 -22.61 12.74 -3.29
N TYR A 200 -23.43 12.01 -2.55
CA TYR A 200 -24.85 11.75 -2.88
C TYR A 200 -25.74 13.01 -2.71
N GLY A 201 -25.15 14.20 -2.80
CA GLY A 201 -25.83 15.48 -2.66
C GLY A 201 -25.00 16.60 -3.23
N GLY A 202 -25.56 17.32 -4.20
CA GLY A 202 -25.01 18.56 -4.75
C GLY A 202 -24.24 18.34 -6.05
N GLY A 203 -24.91 18.66 -7.16
CA GLY A 203 -24.32 18.65 -8.49
C GLY A 203 -23.02 19.45 -8.53
N THR A 204 -21.92 18.77 -8.83
CA THR A 204 -20.72 19.40 -9.34
C THR A 204 -20.00 18.40 -10.23
N ILE A 205 -19.86 18.78 -11.51
CA ILE A 205 -18.79 18.46 -12.46
C ILE A 205 -18.20 17.06 -12.31
N GLY A 206 -18.47 16.18 -13.28
CA GLY A 206 -17.87 14.84 -13.37
C GLY A 206 -16.35 14.90 -13.23
N ARG A 207 -15.85 14.72 -12.00
CA ARG A 207 -14.42 14.68 -11.73
C ARG A 207 -13.86 13.42 -12.40
N GLN A 208 -13.08 13.64 -13.44
CA GLN A 208 -12.35 12.61 -14.15
C GLN A 208 -11.21 12.15 -13.25
N GLY A 209 -11.23 10.88 -12.82
CA GLY A 209 -10.14 10.27 -12.06
C GLY A 209 -9.14 9.53 -12.93
N ILE A 210 -8.19 8.85 -12.29
CA ILE A 210 -7.23 7.95 -12.94
C ILE A 210 -7.94 6.90 -13.83
N ASP A 211 -9.18 6.55 -13.49
CA ASP A 211 -10.05 5.63 -14.25
C ASP A 211 -10.40 6.12 -15.67
N ASN A 212 -10.26 7.42 -15.97
CA ASN A 212 -10.49 7.96 -17.32
C ASN A 212 -9.30 7.73 -18.26
N THR A 213 -8.15 7.34 -17.70
CA THR A 213 -6.91 7.04 -18.43
C THR A 213 -6.53 5.57 -18.20
N PRO A 214 -7.00 4.64 -19.06
CA PRO A 214 -6.87 3.19 -18.82
C PRO A 214 -5.42 2.75 -18.58
N PHE A 215 -4.50 3.23 -19.42
CA PHE A 215 -3.08 2.94 -19.30
C PHE A 215 -2.45 3.41 -17.98
N LEU A 216 -2.87 4.57 -17.47
CA LEU A 216 -2.35 5.10 -16.21
C LEU A 216 -2.89 4.32 -15.01
N CYS A 217 -4.17 3.92 -15.05
CA CYS A 217 -4.73 3.02 -14.03
C CYS A 217 -3.93 1.71 -13.99
N GLU A 218 -3.82 1.01 -15.12
CA GLU A 218 -3.14 -0.29 -15.21
C GLU A 218 -1.69 -0.19 -14.73
N ALA A 219 -0.95 0.82 -15.19
CA ALA A 219 0.42 1.06 -14.77
C ALA A 219 0.54 1.30 -13.26
N CYS A 220 -0.38 2.05 -12.64
CA CYS A 220 -0.37 2.29 -11.19
C CYS A 220 -0.56 0.99 -10.39
N TYR A 221 -1.48 0.12 -10.82
CA TYR A 221 -1.72 -1.16 -10.16
C TYR A 221 -0.56 -2.16 -10.34
N VAL A 222 0.02 -2.24 -11.54
CA VAL A 222 1.23 -3.03 -11.79
C VAL A 222 2.38 -2.54 -10.92
N LEU A 223 2.60 -1.23 -10.85
CA LEU A 223 3.65 -0.63 -10.05
C LEU A 223 3.43 -0.84 -8.54
N LEU A 224 2.16 -0.80 -8.08
CA LEU A 224 1.79 -1.13 -6.71
C LEU A 224 2.18 -2.57 -6.36
N GLU A 225 1.82 -3.54 -7.20
CA GLU A 225 2.13 -4.95 -6.98
C GLU A 225 3.64 -5.22 -7.07
N TYR A 226 4.34 -4.53 -7.96
CA TYR A 226 5.81 -4.55 -8.02
C TYR A 226 6.43 -4.03 -6.73
N ALA A 227 6.05 -2.84 -6.28
CA ALA A 227 6.59 -2.23 -5.07
C ALA A 227 6.32 -3.09 -3.83
N ARG A 228 5.11 -3.67 -3.74
CA ARG A 228 4.75 -4.64 -2.68
C ARG A 228 5.61 -5.89 -2.72
N THR A 229 5.82 -6.49 -3.90
CA THR A 229 6.69 -7.68 -4.06
C THR A 229 8.14 -7.37 -3.73
N ALA A 230 8.65 -6.21 -4.16
CA ALA A 230 9.99 -5.74 -3.85
C ALA A 230 10.20 -5.51 -2.35
N MET A 231 9.21 -4.94 -1.66
CA MET A 231 9.24 -4.82 -0.20
C MET A 231 9.42 -6.18 0.48
N PHE A 232 8.65 -7.20 0.09
CA PHE A 232 8.80 -8.55 0.66
C PHE A 232 10.15 -9.19 0.32
N MET A 233 10.64 -9.00 -0.91
CA MET A 233 11.94 -9.53 -1.31
C MET A 233 13.10 -8.87 -0.56
N TRP A 234 13.05 -7.55 -0.33
CA TRP A 234 14.03 -6.86 0.50
C TRP A 234 13.94 -7.26 1.97
N MET A 235 12.74 -7.52 2.48
CA MET A 235 12.53 -8.07 3.83
C MET A 235 13.14 -9.47 3.94
N PHE A 236 13.00 -10.32 2.92
CA PHE A 236 13.65 -11.63 2.84
C PHE A 236 15.18 -11.52 2.84
N ILE A 237 15.73 -10.66 2.00
CA ILE A 237 17.18 -10.45 1.91
C ILE A 237 17.75 -9.98 3.26
N GLU A 238 17.03 -9.10 3.95
CA GLU A 238 17.42 -8.67 5.28
C GLU A 238 17.40 -9.82 6.30
N GLY A 239 16.34 -10.63 6.31
CA GLY A 239 16.22 -11.81 7.15
C GLY A 239 17.33 -12.84 6.89
N LEU A 240 17.61 -13.13 5.62
CA LEU A 240 18.68 -14.03 5.19
C LEU A 240 20.07 -13.49 5.58
N TYR A 241 20.30 -12.19 5.39
CA TYR A 241 21.57 -11.55 5.76
C TYR A 241 21.81 -11.64 7.27
N LEU A 242 20.80 -11.33 8.09
CA LEU A 242 20.89 -11.44 9.54
C LEU A 242 21.08 -12.88 10.00
N HIS A 243 20.35 -13.83 9.38
CA HIS A 243 20.49 -15.25 9.67
C HIS A 243 21.93 -15.71 9.44
N ASN A 244 22.47 -15.50 8.24
CA ASN A 244 23.82 -15.92 7.88
C ASN A 244 24.88 -15.30 8.79
N MET A 245 24.75 -14.01 9.13
CA MET A 245 25.68 -13.31 10.02
C MET A 245 25.70 -13.89 11.45
N VAL A 246 24.55 -14.36 11.97
CA VAL A 246 24.42 -14.86 13.34
C VAL A 246 24.72 -16.35 13.45
N THR A 247 24.27 -17.16 12.50
CA THR A 247 24.33 -18.64 12.55
C THR A 247 25.57 -19.20 11.85
N VAL A 248 25.93 -18.67 10.68
CA VAL A 248 27.04 -19.16 9.86
C VAL A 248 28.26 -18.28 10.13
N THR A 249 28.80 -18.34 11.34
CA THR A 249 30.04 -17.63 11.70
C THR A 249 31.31 -18.31 11.15
N VAL A 250 31.19 -19.41 10.38
CA VAL A 250 32.32 -20.31 10.05
C VAL A 250 32.60 -20.44 8.54
N PHE A 251 31.66 -20.09 7.65
CA PHE A 251 31.90 -20.13 6.20
C PHE A 251 31.87 -18.72 5.60
N GLN A 252 33.06 -18.12 5.45
CA GLN A 252 33.27 -16.81 4.82
C GLN A 252 33.09 -16.83 3.29
N VAL A 253 31.92 -17.25 2.79
CA VAL A 253 31.57 -16.96 1.39
C VAL A 253 30.77 -15.67 1.37
N GLN A 254 31.45 -14.53 1.23
CA GLN A 254 30.79 -13.24 1.08
C GLN A 254 30.19 -13.15 -0.33
N PHE A 255 28.88 -13.33 -0.44
CA PHE A 255 28.18 -12.98 -1.68
C PHE A 255 28.36 -11.48 -1.95
N PRO A 256 28.69 -11.08 -3.20
CA PRO A 256 28.85 -9.68 -3.52
C PRO A 256 27.51 -8.96 -3.34
N PHE A 257 27.55 -7.73 -2.83
CA PHE A 257 26.34 -6.93 -2.60
C PHE A 257 25.44 -6.81 -3.85
N MET A 258 26.04 -6.83 -5.04
CA MET A 258 25.30 -6.75 -6.30
C MET A 258 24.35 -7.93 -6.50
N SER A 259 24.68 -9.13 -6.03
CA SER A 259 23.77 -10.27 -6.08
C SER A 259 22.52 -10.03 -5.25
N TYR A 260 22.64 -9.42 -4.06
CA TYR A 260 21.48 -9.05 -3.25
C TYR A 260 20.62 -7.98 -3.93
N VAL A 261 21.22 -6.98 -4.58
CA VAL A 261 20.47 -5.94 -5.32
C VAL A 261 19.75 -6.54 -6.53
N ALA A 262 20.42 -7.41 -7.28
CA ALA A 262 19.84 -8.09 -8.43
C ALA A 262 18.66 -8.97 -8.04
N LEU A 263 18.77 -9.72 -6.93
CA LEU A 263 17.67 -10.53 -6.40
C LEU A 263 16.53 -9.65 -5.84
N GLY A 264 16.88 -8.57 -5.12
CA GLY A 264 15.93 -7.71 -4.43
C GLY A 264 15.04 -6.89 -5.35
N TRP A 265 15.58 -6.41 -6.48
CA TRP A 265 14.81 -5.65 -7.46
C TRP A 265 14.43 -6.47 -8.69
N GLY A 266 15.31 -7.35 -9.18
CA GLY A 266 15.06 -8.17 -10.37
C GLY A 266 14.07 -9.31 -10.14
N GLY A 267 14.12 -9.98 -8.99
CA GLY A 267 13.16 -11.03 -8.63
C GLY A 267 11.69 -10.55 -8.68
N PRO A 268 11.36 -9.41 -8.04
CA PRO A 268 10.04 -8.80 -8.14
C PRO A 268 9.63 -8.45 -9.56
N ILE A 269 10.52 -7.87 -10.40
CA ILE A 269 10.23 -7.54 -11.81
C ILE A 269 9.75 -8.79 -12.55
N PHE A 270 10.48 -9.89 -12.41
CA PHE A 270 10.14 -11.15 -13.07
C PHE A 270 8.76 -11.68 -12.64
N LEU A 271 8.51 -11.73 -11.32
CA LEU A 271 7.23 -12.21 -10.79
C LEU A 271 6.05 -11.32 -11.22
N THR A 272 6.23 -10.00 -11.18
CA THR A 272 5.17 -9.07 -11.57
C THR A 272 4.92 -9.03 -13.06
N ALA A 273 5.96 -9.17 -13.89
CA ALA A 273 5.79 -9.25 -15.34
C ALA A 273 5.04 -10.51 -15.75
N LEU A 274 5.36 -11.65 -15.12
CA LEU A 274 4.65 -12.92 -15.35
C LEU A 274 3.16 -12.80 -14.99
N TRP A 275 2.86 -12.26 -13.81
CA TRP A 275 1.47 -12.04 -13.39
C TRP A 275 0.74 -11.04 -14.29
N ALA A 276 1.37 -9.91 -14.65
CA ALA A 276 0.77 -8.89 -15.50
C ALA A 276 0.47 -9.43 -16.90
N ALA A 277 1.36 -10.23 -17.49
CA ALA A 277 1.15 -10.85 -18.79
C ALA A 277 -0.06 -11.80 -18.77
N ILE A 278 -0.14 -12.68 -17.77
CA ILE A 278 -1.28 -13.60 -17.61
C ILE A 278 -2.57 -12.80 -17.41
N THR A 279 -2.57 -11.82 -16.50
CA THR A 279 -3.76 -11.01 -16.18
C THR A 279 -4.25 -10.23 -17.41
N ALA A 280 -3.34 -9.63 -18.18
CA ALA A 280 -3.68 -8.91 -19.41
C ALA A 280 -4.39 -9.80 -20.44
N THR A 281 -3.97 -11.06 -20.60
CA THR A 281 -4.61 -11.98 -21.55
C THR A 281 -6.02 -12.41 -21.14
N TYR A 282 -6.28 -12.58 -19.84
CA TYR A 282 -7.58 -13.04 -19.34
C TYR A 282 -8.58 -11.90 -19.05
N GLN A 283 -8.10 -10.67 -18.83
CA GLN A 283 -8.93 -9.50 -18.51
C GLN A 283 -8.95 -8.43 -19.61
N ALA A 284 -8.76 -8.82 -20.88
CA ALA A 284 -8.67 -7.90 -22.03
C ALA A 284 -9.88 -6.95 -22.22
N HIS A 285 -11.04 -7.24 -21.62
CA HIS A 285 -12.25 -6.41 -21.72
C HIS A 285 -12.41 -5.35 -20.61
N GLN A 286 -11.53 -5.32 -19.61
CA GLN A 286 -11.57 -4.34 -18.52
C GLN A 286 -10.50 -3.25 -18.76
N GLN A 287 -10.91 -1.98 -18.82
CA GLN A 287 -9.99 -0.85 -19.06
C GLN A 287 -9.16 -0.42 -17.83
N CYS A 288 -9.36 -1.06 -16.68
CA CYS A 288 -8.64 -0.77 -15.43
C CYS A 288 -8.69 -2.02 -14.54
N TRP A 289 -7.54 -2.47 -14.01
CA TRP A 289 -7.44 -3.71 -13.21
C TRP A 289 -7.94 -3.52 -11.77
N TRP A 290 -9.09 -2.87 -11.62
CA TRP A 290 -9.71 -2.68 -10.33
C TRP A 290 -10.22 -4.01 -9.77
N GLY A 291 -9.87 -4.33 -8.52
CA GLY A 291 -10.32 -5.56 -7.88
C GLY A 291 -9.58 -6.83 -8.33
N TYR A 292 -8.40 -6.72 -8.97
CA TYR A 292 -7.56 -7.88 -9.31
C TYR A 292 -7.32 -8.84 -8.12
N ASN A 293 -7.28 -8.31 -6.89
CA ASN A 293 -7.10 -9.09 -5.68
C ASN A 293 -8.22 -10.13 -5.43
N LEU A 294 -9.37 -10.00 -6.09
CA LEU A 294 -10.47 -10.97 -6.00
C LEU A 294 -10.34 -12.11 -7.01
N THR A 295 -9.47 -11.99 -8.01
CA THR A 295 -9.27 -13.05 -9.00
C THR A 295 -8.29 -14.11 -8.54
N TYR A 296 -8.51 -15.35 -8.97
CA TYR A 296 -7.65 -16.49 -8.66
C TYR A 296 -6.18 -16.26 -9.08
N TYR A 297 -5.96 -15.51 -10.17
CA TYR A 297 -4.62 -15.18 -10.68
C TYR A 297 -3.77 -14.34 -9.71
N CYS A 298 -4.37 -13.68 -8.71
CA CYS A 298 -3.64 -12.99 -7.65
C CYS A 298 -2.69 -13.95 -6.88
N TRP A 299 -3.02 -15.25 -6.83
CA TRP A 299 -2.20 -16.25 -6.15
C TRP A 299 -0.80 -16.43 -6.75
N ILE A 300 -0.61 -16.05 -8.03
CA ILE A 300 0.71 -16.05 -8.69
C ILE A 300 1.69 -15.13 -7.94
N LEU A 301 1.20 -14.01 -7.40
CA LEU A 301 2.00 -13.08 -6.59
C LEU A 301 1.92 -13.38 -5.10
N GLU A 302 0.75 -13.75 -4.59
CA GLU A 302 0.56 -14.00 -3.15
C GLU A 302 1.27 -15.29 -2.68
N GLY A 303 1.32 -16.35 -3.49
CA GLY A 303 2.00 -17.60 -3.15
C GLY A 303 3.50 -17.43 -2.86
N PRO A 304 4.28 -16.79 -3.76
CA PRO A 304 5.68 -16.46 -3.49
C PRO A 304 5.88 -15.56 -2.26
N ARG A 305 5.00 -14.58 -2.04
CA ARG A 305 5.04 -13.71 -0.85
C ARG A 305 4.83 -14.52 0.43
N PHE A 306 3.85 -15.42 0.45
CA PHE A 306 3.59 -16.31 1.58
C PHE A 306 4.80 -17.19 1.88
N THR A 307 5.42 -17.76 0.83
CA THR A 307 6.63 -18.58 0.97
C THR A 307 7.78 -17.78 1.59
N VAL A 308 8.00 -16.55 1.13
CA VAL A 308 9.01 -15.63 1.70
C VAL A 308 8.74 -15.35 3.18
N ILE A 309 7.49 -15.10 3.56
CA ILE A 309 7.13 -14.83 4.96
C ILE A 309 7.40 -16.08 5.83
N LEU A 310 7.04 -17.26 5.35
CA LEU A 310 7.30 -18.52 6.05
C LEU A 310 8.80 -18.76 6.27
N LEU A 311 9.63 -18.52 5.24
CA LEU A 311 11.08 -18.64 5.35
C LEU A 311 11.67 -17.62 6.34
N ASN A 312 11.22 -16.36 6.30
CA ASN A 312 11.63 -15.34 7.26
C ASN A 312 11.26 -15.72 8.70
N PHE A 313 10.09 -16.32 8.91
CA PHE A 313 9.69 -16.82 10.22
C PHE A 313 10.61 -17.94 10.71
N ILE A 314 10.98 -18.88 9.84
CA ILE A 314 11.96 -19.93 10.17
C ILE A 314 13.33 -19.33 10.51
N PHE A 315 13.81 -18.36 9.72
CA PHE A 315 15.07 -17.67 10.00
C PHE A 315 15.07 -16.99 11.35
N LEU A 316 13.97 -16.32 11.69
CA LEU A 316 13.78 -15.69 12.97
C LEU A 316 13.86 -16.72 14.11
N LEU A 317 13.12 -17.83 14.05
CA LEU A 317 13.17 -18.87 15.09
C LEU A 317 14.59 -19.39 15.30
N ASN A 318 15.34 -19.59 14.22
CA ASN A 318 16.74 -20.01 14.28
C ASN A 318 17.66 -18.94 14.90
N ILE A 319 17.50 -17.67 14.52
CA ILE A 319 18.24 -16.55 15.11
C ILE A 319 17.96 -16.47 16.61
N ILE A 320 16.70 -16.57 17.02
CA ILE A 320 16.30 -16.56 18.44
C ILE A 320 16.98 -17.70 19.19
N ARG A 321 16.92 -18.92 18.65
CA ARG A 321 17.58 -20.09 19.26
C ARG A 321 19.06 -19.82 19.50
N VAL A 322 19.79 -19.36 18.48
CA VAL A 322 21.23 -19.10 18.58
C VAL A 322 21.52 -17.94 19.53
N LEU A 323 20.73 -16.86 19.48
CA LEU A 323 20.89 -15.69 20.35
C LEU A 323 20.65 -16.04 21.82
N VAL A 324 19.61 -16.82 22.12
CA VAL A 324 19.31 -17.28 23.50
C VAL A 324 20.43 -18.16 24.04
N VAL A 325 20.98 -19.06 23.22
CA VAL A 325 22.12 -19.90 23.62
C VAL A 325 23.35 -19.05 23.93
N LYS A 326 23.70 -18.09 23.05
CA LYS A 326 24.83 -17.18 23.28
C LYS A 326 24.63 -16.26 24.49
N LEU A 327 23.42 -15.73 24.68
CA LEU A 327 23.09 -14.88 25.83
C LEU A 327 23.14 -15.63 27.16
N ARG A 328 22.75 -16.92 27.19
CA ARG A 328 22.85 -17.75 28.40
C ARG A 328 24.31 -18.04 28.79
N GLN A 329 25.25 -18.00 27.84
CA GLN A 329 26.67 -18.22 28.09
C GLN A 329 27.40 -16.96 28.59
N SER A 330 26.85 -15.77 28.36
CA SER A 330 27.39 -14.51 28.86
C SER A 330 26.88 -14.24 30.28
N HIS A 331 27.75 -13.83 31.22
CA HIS A 331 27.40 -13.55 32.62
C HIS A 331 27.65 -12.06 32.95
N THR A 332 26.66 -11.17 32.77
CA THR A 332 26.71 -9.75 33.23
C THR A 332 25.31 -9.22 33.57
N SER A 333 25.21 -8.24 34.47
CA SER A 333 23.94 -7.58 34.88
C SER A 333 23.30 -6.73 33.77
N ASP A 334 24.09 -6.26 32.80
CA ASP A 334 23.61 -5.60 31.57
C ASP A 334 22.76 -6.54 30.69
N ILE A 335 22.89 -7.86 30.88
CA ILE A 335 22.13 -8.88 30.15
C ILE A 335 20.64 -8.78 30.45
N GLU A 336 20.20 -8.28 31.61
CA GLU A 336 18.77 -8.15 31.88
C GLU A 336 18.11 -7.03 31.06
N GLN A 337 18.79 -5.89 30.88
CA GLN A 337 18.31 -4.81 30.01
C GLN A 337 18.41 -5.19 28.54
N VAL A 338 19.53 -5.82 28.13
CA VAL A 338 19.70 -6.35 26.77
C VAL A 338 18.65 -7.43 26.50
N ARG A 339 18.32 -8.29 27.46
CA ARG A 339 17.27 -9.32 27.32
C ARG A 339 15.89 -8.72 27.22
N LYS A 340 15.58 -7.63 27.93
CA LYS A 340 14.29 -6.91 27.79
C LYS A 340 14.17 -6.22 26.43
N ALA A 341 15.25 -5.58 25.96
CA ALA A 341 15.29 -4.91 24.65
C ALA A 341 15.29 -5.91 23.48
N VAL A 342 16.10 -6.97 23.57
CA VAL A 342 16.09 -8.11 22.64
C VAL A 342 14.71 -8.76 22.64
N ARG A 343 14.09 -9.02 23.79
CA ARG A 343 12.73 -9.58 23.86
C ARG A 343 11.69 -8.69 23.16
N ALA A 344 11.78 -7.36 23.30
CA ALA A 344 10.89 -6.44 22.60
C ALA A 344 11.15 -6.42 21.08
N ALA A 345 12.41 -6.32 20.65
CA ALA A 345 12.79 -6.30 19.23
C ALA A 345 12.54 -7.66 18.54
N VAL A 346 12.75 -8.77 19.26
CA VAL A 346 12.50 -10.16 18.83
C VAL A 346 11.02 -10.48 18.76
N VAL A 347 10.16 -9.78 19.50
CA VAL A 347 8.70 -9.88 19.35
C VAL A 347 8.20 -8.98 18.22
N LEU A 348 8.89 -7.87 17.94
CA LEU A 348 8.50 -6.91 16.89
C LEU A 348 8.94 -7.35 15.47
N LEU A 349 10.03 -8.10 15.32
CA LEU A 349 10.45 -8.73 14.05
C LEU A 349 9.42 -9.76 13.48
N PRO A 350 8.87 -10.72 14.27
CA PRO A 350 7.83 -11.64 13.81
C PRO A 350 6.49 -10.96 13.62
N LEU A 351 6.18 -9.86 14.33
CA LEU A 351 4.96 -9.09 14.08
C LEU A 351 4.88 -8.64 12.62
N LEU A 352 6.01 -8.36 11.96
CA LEU A 352 6.05 -8.07 10.51
C LEU A 352 5.69 -9.27 9.62
N GLY A 353 6.01 -10.50 10.02
CA GLY A 353 5.62 -11.70 9.28
C GLY A 353 4.18 -12.13 9.58
N ILE A 354 3.82 -12.17 10.87
CA ILE A 354 2.49 -12.61 11.36
C ILE A 354 1.39 -11.68 10.85
N THR A 355 1.62 -10.38 10.80
CA THR A 355 0.62 -9.41 10.27
C THR A 355 0.29 -9.65 8.81
N ASN A 356 1.31 -10.00 8.03
CA ASN A 356 1.11 -10.36 6.62
C ASN A 356 0.46 -11.74 6.47
N ILE A 357 0.72 -12.70 7.36
CA ILE A 357 -0.02 -13.99 7.41
C ILE A 357 -1.50 -13.74 7.72
N ILE A 358 -1.81 -12.89 8.72
CA ILE A 358 -3.20 -12.57 9.08
C ILE A 358 -3.90 -11.83 7.92
N SER A 359 -3.18 -10.96 7.21
CA SER A 359 -3.71 -10.28 6.01
C SER A 359 -4.00 -11.22 4.84
N ILE A 360 -3.31 -12.35 4.76
CA ILE A 360 -3.47 -13.35 3.70
C ILE A 360 -4.48 -14.43 4.12
N ALA A 361 -4.59 -14.72 5.43
CA ALA A 361 -5.64 -15.56 5.98
C ALA A 361 -6.98 -14.89 5.67
N GLY A 362 -7.69 -15.43 4.69
CA GLY A 362 -8.87 -14.81 4.09
C GLY A 362 -9.84 -14.26 5.15
N ALA A 363 -10.40 -13.09 4.86
CA ALA A 363 -11.29 -12.40 5.78
C ALA A 363 -12.44 -13.34 6.22
N PRO A 364 -12.69 -13.49 7.54
CA PRO A 364 -13.77 -14.34 8.05
C PRO A 364 -15.14 -13.67 7.81
N LEU A 365 -15.59 -13.59 6.55
CA LEU A 365 -16.87 -12.98 6.19
C LEU A 365 -18.07 -13.77 6.70
N LYS A 366 -17.87 -15.08 6.96
CA LYS A 366 -18.89 -16.01 7.45
C LYS A 366 -19.15 -15.88 8.96
N GLU A 367 -18.21 -15.29 9.70
CA GLU A 367 -18.24 -15.27 11.17
C GLU A 367 -18.94 -14.01 11.70
N SER A 368 -18.99 -13.91 13.03
CA SER A 368 -19.66 -12.82 13.73
C SER A 368 -19.12 -11.44 13.31
N VAL A 369 -19.97 -10.40 13.39
CA VAL A 369 -19.56 -9.02 13.06
C VAL A 369 -18.36 -8.57 13.88
N LEU A 370 -18.26 -9.05 15.13
CA LEU A 370 -17.19 -8.73 16.05
C LEU A 370 -15.86 -9.35 15.61
N GLU A 371 -15.85 -10.61 15.16
CA GLU A 371 -14.63 -11.25 14.66
C GLU A 371 -14.14 -10.63 13.36
N PHE A 372 -15.06 -10.33 12.44
CA PHE A 372 -14.71 -9.58 11.24
C PHE A 372 -14.14 -8.19 11.57
N ALA A 373 -14.74 -7.49 12.54
CA ALA A 373 -14.25 -6.18 13.00
C ALA A 373 -12.86 -6.29 13.61
N LEU A 374 -12.63 -7.23 14.53
CA LEU A 374 -11.32 -7.45 15.17
C LEU A 374 -10.26 -7.78 14.12
N TRP A 375 -10.54 -8.76 13.25
CA TRP A 375 -9.62 -9.15 12.18
C TRP A 375 -9.29 -7.96 11.27
N SER A 376 -10.31 -7.20 10.85
CA SER A 376 -10.14 -6.06 9.94
C SER A 376 -9.34 -4.93 10.60
N TYR A 377 -9.73 -4.45 11.79
CA TYR A 377 -9.00 -3.38 12.49
C TYR A 377 -7.57 -3.76 12.80
N THR A 378 -7.33 -4.98 13.31
CA THR A 378 -5.97 -5.43 13.66
C THR A 378 -5.09 -5.55 12.42
N THR A 379 -5.59 -6.16 11.34
CA THR A 379 -4.83 -6.36 10.10
C THR A 379 -4.50 -5.03 9.42
N HIS A 380 -5.50 -4.16 9.24
CA HIS A 380 -5.30 -2.86 8.59
C HIS A 380 -4.42 -1.95 9.44
N PHE A 381 -4.57 -1.94 10.76
CA PHE A 381 -3.66 -1.19 11.64
C PHE A 381 -2.22 -1.65 11.50
N LEU A 382 -1.98 -2.95 11.62
CA LEU A 382 -0.61 -3.46 11.63
C LEU A 382 0.08 -3.31 10.28
N THR A 383 -0.65 -3.49 9.17
CA THR A 383 -0.12 -3.27 7.82
C THR A 383 0.13 -1.79 7.52
N SER A 384 -0.70 -0.88 8.02
CA SER A 384 -0.56 0.57 7.78
C SER A 384 0.58 1.19 8.57
N PHE A 385 0.79 0.75 9.81
CA PHE A 385 1.87 1.22 10.68
C PHE A 385 3.17 0.41 10.53
N GLN A 386 3.20 -0.55 9.62
CA GLN A 386 4.34 -1.43 9.41
C GLN A 386 5.65 -0.63 9.19
N GLY A 387 5.66 0.30 8.23
CA GLY A 387 6.85 1.12 7.93
C GLY A 387 7.24 2.04 9.09
N PHE A 388 6.28 2.53 9.87
CA PHE A 388 6.55 3.30 11.09
C PHE A 388 7.32 2.48 12.12
N PHE A 389 6.87 1.27 12.44
CA PHE A 389 7.55 0.42 13.42
C PHE A 389 8.97 0.03 12.97
N ILE A 390 9.17 -0.22 11.68
CA ILE A 390 10.50 -0.53 11.13
C ILE A 390 11.42 0.70 11.22
N ALA A 391 10.94 1.88 10.82
CA ALA A 391 11.70 3.13 10.93
C ALA A 391 12.08 3.43 12.39
N LEU A 392 11.14 3.21 13.31
CA LEU A 392 11.36 3.34 14.75
C LEU A 392 12.48 2.43 15.25
N LEU A 393 12.46 1.15 14.91
CA LEU A 393 13.46 0.19 15.37
C LEU A 393 14.83 0.39 14.73
N TYR A 394 14.90 0.49 13.40
CA TYR A 394 16.17 0.48 12.68
C TYR A 394 16.85 1.83 12.60
N CYS A 395 16.10 2.93 12.71
CA CYS A 395 16.63 4.28 12.67
C CYS A 395 16.55 4.98 14.04
N PHE A 396 15.34 5.23 14.57
CA PHE A 396 15.18 6.12 15.73
C PHE A 396 15.66 5.52 17.07
N LEU A 397 15.46 4.23 17.28
CA LEU A 397 15.91 3.51 18.48
C LEU A 397 17.32 2.91 18.33
N ASN A 398 17.96 3.10 17.18
CA ASN A 398 19.29 2.55 16.92
C ASN A 398 20.38 3.39 17.62
N GLY A 399 21.12 2.74 18.53
CA GLY A 399 22.18 3.37 19.32
C GLY A 399 23.31 3.99 18.48
N GLU A 400 23.67 3.38 17.34
CA GLU A 400 24.68 3.92 16.43
C GLU A 400 24.20 5.23 15.78
N VAL A 401 22.93 5.25 15.36
CA VAL A 401 22.29 6.42 14.74
C VAL A 401 22.15 7.54 15.76
N ARG A 402 21.64 7.25 16.96
CA ARG A 402 21.51 8.21 18.05
C ARG A 402 22.86 8.83 18.42
N SER A 403 23.92 8.01 18.49
CA SER A 403 25.27 8.50 18.78
C SER A 403 25.82 9.39 17.67
N ALA A 404 25.58 9.06 16.40
CA ALA A 404 26.00 9.89 15.26
C ALA A 404 25.26 11.25 15.22
N ILE A 405 23.96 11.24 15.51
CA ILE A 405 23.15 12.46 15.62
C ILE A 405 23.64 13.32 16.78
N LEU A 406 23.83 12.74 17.97
CA LEU A 406 24.32 13.46 19.15
C LEU A 406 25.70 14.07 18.92
N LYS A 407 26.62 13.34 18.28
CA LYS A 407 27.95 13.86 17.92
C LYS A 407 27.82 15.07 16.99
N SER A 408 26.95 14.98 15.98
CA SER A 408 26.75 16.07 15.02
C SER A 408 26.06 17.27 15.65
N PHE A 409 25.13 17.03 16.58
CA PHE A 409 24.49 18.07 17.37
C PHE A 409 25.49 18.78 18.28
N ARG A 410 26.39 18.06 18.97
CA ARG A 410 27.46 18.66 19.78
C ARG A 410 28.35 19.56 18.93
N VAL A 411 28.83 19.07 17.78
CA VAL A 411 29.64 19.87 16.86
C VAL A 411 28.89 21.14 16.41
N TYR A 412 27.62 21.02 16.05
CA TYR A 412 26.80 22.18 15.67
C TYR A 412 26.63 23.19 16.81
N VAL A 413 26.41 22.72 18.03
CA VAL A 413 26.31 23.57 19.23
C VAL A 413 27.64 24.25 19.54
N ASP A 414 28.77 23.55 19.45
CA ASP A 414 30.11 24.11 19.66
C ASP A 414 30.41 25.21 18.63
N PHE A 415 30.04 25.01 17.36
CA PHE A 415 30.14 26.04 16.32
C PHE A 415 29.24 27.25 16.59
N ARG A 416 28.09 27.07 17.26
CA ARG A 416 27.15 28.16 17.57
C ARG A 416 27.53 28.90 18.86
N GLY A 417 28.06 28.19 19.86
CA GLY A 417 28.59 28.76 21.11
C GLY A 417 29.93 29.47 20.92
N GLY A 418 30.67 29.16 19.85
CA GLY A 418 31.89 29.90 19.46
C GLY A 418 31.65 31.35 19.02
N TRP A 419 30.41 31.77 18.74
CA TRP A 419 30.10 33.17 18.41
C TRP A 419 29.84 34.05 19.65
N THR A 420 29.54 33.46 20.81
CA THR A 420 29.37 34.19 22.08
C THR A 420 30.64 34.28 22.90
N GLN A 421 31.73 33.61 22.51
CA GLN A 421 33.04 33.75 23.14
C GLN A 421 34.02 34.45 22.19
N GLN A 422 34.01 35.78 22.24
CA GLN A 422 35.18 36.56 21.85
C GLN A 422 36.40 35.97 22.58
N GLN A 423 37.40 35.60 21.80
CA GLN A 423 38.70 35.12 22.24
C GLN A 423 39.28 35.97 23.38
N PRO A 424 39.74 35.40 24.50
CA PRO A 424 40.93 35.92 25.13
C PRO A 424 42.10 35.58 24.20
N ARG A 425 42.81 36.60 23.71
CA ARG A 425 44.09 36.49 23.00
C ARG A 425 44.94 35.37 23.61
N ARG A 426 45.31 34.37 22.80
CA ARG A 426 46.44 33.48 23.11
C ARG A 426 47.67 34.35 23.34
N GLN A 427 48.10 34.52 24.58
CA GLN A 427 49.45 35.00 24.86
C GLN A 427 50.42 33.89 24.44
N SER A 428 51.21 34.20 23.42
CA SER A 428 52.38 33.45 22.97
C SER A 428 53.33 33.23 24.14
N PHE A 429 53.42 31.98 24.63
CA PHE A 429 54.49 31.56 25.53
C PHE A 429 55.68 31.12 24.69
N TYR A 430 56.49 32.10 24.27
CA TYR A 430 57.87 31.89 23.84
C TYR A 430 58.72 33.02 24.45
N SER A 431 59.08 32.85 25.71
CA SER A 431 60.26 33.49 26.30
C SER A 431 61.27 32.40 26.58
N VAL A 432 62.29 32.36 25.74
CA VAL A 432 63.48 31.52 25.88
C VAL A 432 64.23 31.97 27.13
N ALA A 433 64.27 31.12 28.15
CA ALA A 433 65.18 31.26 29.27
C ALA A 433 66.45 30.46 28.95
N TYR A 434 67.56 31.17 28.71
CA TYR A 434 68.90 30.60 28.58
C TYR A 434 69.41 30.23 29.99
N THR A 435 69.68 28.96 30.25
CA THR A 435 70.56 28.50 31.33
C THR A 435 71.75 27.77 30.70
N PRO A 436 73.01 28.18 30.91
CA PRO A 436 74.14 27.41 30.43
C PRO A 436 74.45 26.29 31.42
N ALA A 437 74.31 25.05 30.96
CA ALA A 437 74.74 23.86 31.69
C ALA A 437 76.26 23.69 31.58
N VAL A 438 76.87 23.36 32.71
CA VAL A 438 78.28 22.99 32.90
C VAL A 438 78.61 21.72 32.07
N PRO A 439 79.75 21.62 31.37
CA PRO A 439 80.12 20.40 30.66
C PRO A 439 80.76 19.37 31.62
N THR A 440 80.23 18.15 31.60
CA THR A 440 80.85 16.96 32.19
C THR A 440 81.91 16.40 31.25
N VAL A 441 83.12 16.22 31.77
CA VAL A 441 84.26 15.55 31.13
C VAL A 441 84.24 14.06 31.51
N PRO A 442 84.58 13.13 30.60
CA PRO A 442 84.96 11.78 31.01
C PRO A 442 86.38 11.46 30.53
N VAL A 443 87.36 11.32 31.43
CA VAL A 443 88.63 10.62 31.09
C VAL A 443 89.27 9.94 32.32
N ASN A 444 89.42 8.63 32.17
CA ASN A 444 90.39 7.64 32.71
C ASN A 444 90.65 7.46 34.22
N CYS A 445 90.35 6.22 34.65
CA CYS A 445 91.13 5.50 35.65
C CYS A 445 92.46 5.02 35.07
N HIS A 446 93.58 5.39 35.69
CA HIS A 446 94.83 4.63 35.66
C HIS A 446 95.63 4.89 36.95
N GLY A 447 95.83 3.82 37.73
CA GLY A 447 97.08 3.51 38.44
C GLY A 447 97.46 4.23 39.74
N CYS A 448 97.71 3.39 40.77
CA CYS A 448 98.74 3.51 41.82
C CYS A 448 98.65 4.72 42.79
N THR A 449 98.68 4.59 44.11
CA THR A 449 99.32 3.62 45.03
C THR A 449 98.66 3.78 46.41
#